data_AF-A0A963HCZ3-F1
#
_entry.id   AF-A0A963HCZ3-F1
#
_cell.length_a   1.000
_cell.length_b   1.000
_cell.length_c   1.000
_cell.angle_alpha   90.00
_cell.angle_beta   90.00
_cell.angle_gamma   90.00
#
_symmetry.space_group_name_H-M   'P 1'
#
loop_
_entity.id
_entity.type
_entity.pdbx_description
1 polymer ?
#
loop_
_entity_poly.entity_id
_entity_poly.type
_entity_poly.pdbx_seq_one_letter_code
_entity_poly.pdbx_strand_id
1 'polypeptide(L)' 'QTSFLTPPVGFSLFYLKGVVPKEVTIKDIYVGVIPFVLLQVSMVALCLTFPQIVTWLPEQMYGGR' A
#
# COMPACT_ATOMS: atom_id res chain seq x y z
N GLN A 1 1.70 -5.93 -0.13
CA GLN A 1 1.50 -5.67 -1.58
C GLN A 1 2.00 -4.27 -2.02
N THR A 2 2.97 -3.68 -1.35
CA THR A 2 3.63 -2.42 -1.79
C THR A 2 4.53 -2.64 -3.01
N SER A 3 4.93 -3.89 -3.28
CA SER A 3 5.75 -4.27 -4.43
C SER A 3 5.14 -3.91 -5.78
N PHE A 4 3.80 -3.83 -5.91
CA PHE A 4 3.12 -3.48 -7.16
C PHE A 4 3.22 -1.99 -7.55
N LEU A 5 3.68 -1.12 -6.64
CA LEU A 5 3.65 0.34 -6.79
C LEU A 5 5.05 1.01 -6.84
N THR A 6 6.14 0.29 -6.56
CA THR A 6 7.52 0.84 -6.51
C THR A 6 8.44 0.02 -7.44
N PRO A 7 9.32 0.64 -8.26
CA PRO A 7 10.18 -0.10 -9.21
C PRO A 7 11.21 -0.91 -8.42
N PRO A 8 11.23 -2.26 -8.53
CA PRO A 8 11.38 -3.04 -9.76
C PRO A 8 10.21 -3.99 -10.10
N VAL A 9 9.05 -3.88 -9.41
CA VAL A 9 7.87 -4.79 -9.57
C VAL A 9 6.56 -4.02 -9.87
N GLY A 10 6.66 -2.83 -10.48
CA GLY A 10 5.56 -1.91 -10.80
C GLY A 10 4.64 -2.33 -11.94
N PHE A 11 4.12 -3.57 -11.95
CA PHE A 11 3.24 -4.10 -13.01
C PHE A 11 1.97 -3.25 -13.22
N SER A 12 1.41 -2.67 -12.16
CA SER A 12 0.23 -1.81 -12.23
C SER A 12 0.52 -0.47 -12.92
N LEU A 13 1.72 0.08 -12.76
CA LEU A 13 2.13 1.34 -13.38
C LEU A 13 2.33 1.17 -14.90
N PHE A 14 2.91 0.05 -15.33
CA PHE A 14 3.03 -0.28 -16.75
C PHE A 14 1.68 -0.63 -17.40
N TYR A 15 0.78 -1.30 -16.67
CA TYR A 15 -0.57 -1.58 -17.17
C TYR A 15 -1.38 -0.29 -17.38
N LEU A 16 -1.30 0.66 -16.44
CA LEU A 16 -1.92 1.98 -16.57
C LEU A 16 -1.33 2.77 -17.75
N LYS A 17 -0.02 2.67 -18.03
CA LYS A 17 0.57 3.32 -19.20
C LYS A 17 -0.05 2.86 -20.53
N GLY A 18 -0.63 1.65 -20.60
CA GLY A 18 -1.32 1.14 -21.79
C GLY A 18 -2.74 1.70 -22.00
N VAL A 19 -3.40 2.19 -20.95
CA VAL A 19 -4.78 2.72 -20.98
C VAL A 19 -4.86 4.24 -20.80
N VAL A 20 -3.80 4.88 -20.33
CA VAL A 20 -3.77 6.32 -20.08
C VAL A 20 -3.34 7.09 -21.34
N PRO A 21 -3.97 8.23 -21.67
CA PRO A 21 -3.64 9.03 -22.84
C PRO A 21 -2.17 9.48 -22.89
N LYS A 22 -1.66 9.69 -24.12
CA LYS A 22 -0.23 9.94 -24.38
C LYS A 22 0.32 11.20 -23.70
N GLU A 23 -0.55 12.13 -23.30
CA GLU A 23 -0.17 13.35 -22.59
C GLU A 23 0.28 13.08 -21.14
N VAL A 24 -0.08 11.94 -20.54
CA VAL A 24 0.28 11.65 -19.14
C VAL A 24 1.64 10.95 -19.08
N THR A 25 2.57 11.59 -18.39
CA THR A 25 3.92 11.09 -18.18
C THR A 25 3.96 10.06 -17.07
N ILE A 26 4.92 9.13 -17.13
CA ILE A 26 5.16 8.15 -16.05
C ILE A 26 5.36 8.86 -14.70
N LYS A 27 5.99 10.04 -14.72
CA LYS A 27 6.19 10.89 -13.54
C LYS A 27 4.88 11.30 -12.87
N ASP A 28 3.82 11.59 -13.63
CA ASP A 28 2.52 11.99 -13.07
C ASP A 28 1.84 10.84 -12.34
N ILE A 29 1.98 9.63 -12.89
CA ILE A 29 1.48 8.40 -12.27
C ILE A 29 2.24 8.12 -10.95
N TYR A 30 3.56 8.32 -10.95
CA TYR A 30 4.38 8.18 -9.73
C TYR A 30 3.98 9.19 -8.66
N VAL A 31 3.74 10.46 -9.00
CA VAL A 31 3.34 11.47 -8.02
C VAL A 31 1.94 11.16 -7.48
N GLY A 32 1.03 10.68 -8.31
CA GLY A 32 -0.33 10.30 -7.91
C GLY A 32 -0.40 9.13 -6.92
N VAL A 33 0.56 8.21 -6.96
CA VAL A 33 0.55 7.03 -6.07
C VAL A 33 1.18 7.30 -4.70
N ILE A 34 2.04 8.31 -4.56
CA ILE A 34 2.68 8.70 -3.30
C ILE A 34 1.70 8.82 -2.12
N PRO A 35 0.56 9.54 -2.20
CA PRO A 35 -0.35 9.66 -1.06
C PRO A 35 -0.93 8.32 -0.60
N PHE A 36 -1.19 7.39 -1.53
CA PHE A 36 -1.69 6.06 -1.20
C PHE A 36 -0.63 5.20 -0.50
N VAL A 37 0.62 5.27 -0.99
CA VAL A 37 1.75 4.56 -0.36
C VAL A 37 2.00 5.11 1.04
N LEU A 38 1.97 6.43 1.22
CA LEU A 38 2.10 7.06 2.53
C LEU A 38 1.00 6.62 3.49
N LEU A 39 -0.26 6.56 3.03
CA LEU A 39 -1.36 6.05 3.83
C LEU A 39 -1.12 4.59 4.25
N GLN A 40 -0.70 3.73 3.32
CA GLN A 40 -0.39 2.33 3.62
C GLN A 40 0.75 2.18 4.64
N VAL A 41 1.82 2.95 4.50
CA VAL A 41 2.95 2.94 5.44
C VAL A 41 2.51 3.46 6.81
N SER A 42 1.69 4.52 6.84
CA SER A 42 1.16 5.07 8.11
C SER A 42 0.29 4.05 8.84
N MET A 43 -0.54 3.27 8.12
CA MET A 43 -1.34 2.20 8.70
C MET A 43 -0.46 1.12 9.33
N VAL A 44 0.62 0.71 8.65
CA VAL A 44 1.59 -0.25 9.21
C VAL A 44 2.28 0.33 10.44
N ALA A 45 2.70 1.59 10.40
CA ALA A 45 3.31 2.27 11.53
C ALA A 45 2.37 2.35 12.74
N LEU A 46 1.07 2.58 12.51
CA LEU A 46 0.05 2.55 13.55
C LEU A 46 -0.11 1.16 14.16
N CYS A 47 -0.14 0.11 13.36
CA CYS A 47 -0.19 -1.27 13.85
C CYS A 47 1.06 -1.63 14.69
N LEU A 48 2.24 -1.14 14.31
CA LEU A 48 3.47 -1.37 15.08
C LEU A 48 3.50 -0.57 16.39
N THR A 49 2.96 0.66 16.39
CA THR A 49 2.93 1.53 17.59
C THR A 49 1.83 1.10 18.57
N PHE A 50 0.70 0.63 18.05
CA PHE A 50 -0.47 0.21 18.81
C PHE A 50 -0.85 -1.24 18.44
N PRO A 51 -0.06 -2.23 18.90
CA PRO A 51 -0.27 -3.63 18.53
C PRO A 51 -1.64 -4.17 18.97
N GLN A 52 -2.22 -3.60 20.03
CA GLN A 52 -3.57 -3.97 20.51
C GLN A 52 -4.66 -3.82 19.43
N ILE A 53 -4.50 -2.94 18.44
CA ILE A 53 -5.44 -2.80 17.32
C ILE A 53 -5.54 -4.10 16.52
N VAL A 54 -4.42 -4.81 16.37
CA VAL A 54 -4.33 -6.05 15.59
C VAL A 54 -4.31 -7.32 16.45
N THR A 55 -3.87 -7.24 17.71
CA THR A 55 -3.80 -8.41 18.60
C THR A 55 -5.07 -8.67 19.38
N TRP A 56 -5.96 -7.68 19.54
CA TRP A 56 -7.21 -7.85 20.29
C TRP A 56 -8.08 -9.00 19.77
N LEU A 57 -8.27 -9.10 18.45
CA LEU A 57 -9.11 -10.15 17.86
C LEU A 57 -8.46 -11.55 17.97
N PRO A 58 -7.18 -11.76 17.63
CA PRO A 58 -6.48 -13.02 17.91
C PRO A 58 -6.50 -13.42 19.38
N GLU A 59 -6.34 -12.48 20.31
CA GLU A 59 -6.43 -12.74 21.75
C GLU A 59 -7.83 -13.23 22.14
N GLN A 60 -8.90 -12.71 21.54
CA GLN A 60 -10.26 -13.22 21.80
C GLN A 60 -10.54 -14.57 21.11
N MET A 61 -9.98 -14.79 19.92
CA MET A 61 -10.20 -16.01 19.12
C MET A 61 -9.35 -17.20 19.59
N TYR A 62 -8.11 -16.96 20.01
CA TYR A 62 -7.14 -17.98 20.40
C TYR A 62 -6.80 -17.96 21.90
N GLY A 63 -7.30 -16.99 22.67
CA GLY A 63 -7.10 -16.86 24.12
C GLY A 63 -7.96 -17.81 24.98
N GLY A 64 -8.41 -18.92 24.42
CA GLY A 64 -8.88 -20.06 25.21
C GLY A 64 -7.69 -20.91 25.66
N ARG A 65 -7.10 -20.57 26.80
CA ARG A 65 -6.43 -21.57 27.65
C ARG A 65 -7.49 -22.32 28.43
#